data_AF-A0A957BEC1-F1
#
_entry.id   AF-A0A957BEC1-F1
#
_cell.length_a   1.000
_cell.length_b   1.000
_cell.length_c   1.000
_cell.angle_alpha   90.00
_cell.angle_beta   90.00
_cell.angle_gamma   90.00
#
_symmetry.space_group_name_H-M   'P 1'
#
loop_
_entity.id
_entity.type
_entity.pdbx_description
1 polymer ?
#
loop_
_entity_poly.entity_id
_entity_poly.type
_entity_poly.pdbx_seq_one_letter_code
_entity_poly.pdbx_strand_id
1 'polypeptide(L)'
;MSIPRNEYPRPQFVREKWMCLNGEWQFEIDQGDCGLERGLLDRDLTDTITVPFCPESKLSGIETHDFLNAVWYRRTVDIPEDWQGQRILLHFQAVDYDTTVWANGREVKRHRGGFTPFTCDLSGVVQAGDSATI
;
A
#
# COMPACT_ATOMS: atom_id res chain seq x y z
N MET A 1 -7.34 -7.33 -16.38
CA MET A 1 -7.88 -5.97 -16.12
C MET A 1 -6.74 -4.97 -16.27
N SER A 2 -6.99 -3.73 -16.70
CA SER A 2 -5.96 -2.70 -16.75
C SER A 2 -5.70 -2.12 -15.36
N ILE A 3 -4.43 -1.82 -15.04
CA ILE A 3 -4.07 -1.16 -13.79
C ILE A 3 -4.59 0.29 -13.85
N PRO A 4 -5.43 0.73 -12.90
CA PRO A 4 -5.96 2.09 -12.89
C PRO A 4 -4.84 3.08 -12.58
N ARG A 5 -4.84 4.23 -13.28
CA ARG A 5 -3.89 5.33 -13.05
C ARG A 5 -2.42 4.86 -13.06
N ASN A 6 -2.05 4.06 -14.08
CA ASN A 6 -0.70 3.48 -14.23
C ASN A 6 0.33 4.47 -14.81
N GLU A 7 -0.04 5.73 -15.02
CA GLU A 7 0.88 6.78 -15.39
C GLU A 7 1.92 7.06 -14.29
N TYR A 8 3.17 7.35 -14.69
CA TYR A 8 4.22 7.71 -13.73
C TYR A 8 3.87 9.02 -13.02
N PRO A 9 3.89 9.08 -11.67
CA PRO A 9 3.33 10.20 -10.93
C PRO A 9 4.12 11.51 -11.05
N ARG A 10 5.38 11.46 -11.48
CA ARG A 10 6.23 12.64 -11.69
C ARG A 10 6.86 12.63 -13.09
N PRO A 11 6.13 13.05 -14.15
CA PRO A 11 6.58 12.92 -15.54
C PRO A 11 7.94 13.58 -15.85
N GLN A 12 8.33 14.61 -15.09
CA GLN A 12 9.63 15.27 -15.27
C GLN A 12 10.80 14.53 -14.59
N PHE A 13 10.52 13.58 -13.69
CA PHE A 13 11.50 12.84 -12.89
C PHE A 13 11.32 11.32 -13.04
N VAL A 14 10.96 10.89 -14.25
CA VAL A 14 10.71 9.47 -14.56
C VAL A 14 11.95 8.65 -14.25
N ARG A 15 11.72 7.53 -13.57
CA ARG A 15 12.71 6.47 -13.38
C ARG A 15 12.31 5.29 -14.24
N GLU A 16 13.28 4.71 -14.94
CA GLU A 16 13.06 3.52 -15.78
C GLU A 16 12.56 2.34 -14.95
N LYS A 17 13.16 2.13 -13.78
CA LYS A 17 12.78 1.08 -12.83
C LYS A 17 11.70 1.59 -11.88
N TRP A 18 10.46 1.34 -12.26
CA TRP A 18 9.28 1.70 -11.49
C TRP A 18 8.16 0.69 -11.72
N MET A 19 7.37 0.47 -10.68
CA MET A 19 6.20 -0.40 -10.70
C MET A 19 5.04 0.32 -10.03
N CYS A 20 3.89 0.34 -10.69
CA CYS A 20 2.65 0.84 -10.10
C CYS A 20 2.06 -0.22 -9.18
N LEU A 21 1.69 0.19 -7.97
CA LEU A 21 0.99 -0.65 -7.02
C LEU A 21 -0.51 -0.34 -6.95
N ASN A 22 -1.07 0.36 -7.94
CA ASN A 22 -2.53 0.49 -8.04
C ASN A 22 -3.16 -0.84 -8.47
N GLY A 23 -4.48 -0.91 -8.37
CA GLY A 23 -5.27 -2.11 -8.63
C GLY A 23 -5.68 -2.77 -7.32
N GLU A 24 -5.75 -4.09 -7.35
CA GLU A 24 -6.35 -4.88 -6.28
C GLU A 24 -5.43 -4.98 -5.04
N TRP A 25 -5.99 -4.70 -3.87
CA TRP A 25 -5.40 -4.91 -2.55
C TRP A 25 -6.40 -5.67 -1.69
N GLN A 26 -5.92 -6.54 -0.80
CA GLN A 26 -6.78 -7.07 0.25
C GLN A 26 -7.11 -5.93 1.22
N PHE A 27 -8.29 -6.00 1.82
CA PHE A 27 -8.86 -4.93 2.63
C PHE A 27 -9.63 -5.52 3.81
N GLU A 28 -9.58 -4.85 4.97
CA GLU A 28 -10.46 -5.16 6.10
C GLU A 28 -10.75 -3.89 6.88
N ILE A 29 -12.01 -3.67 7.24
CA ILE A 29 -12.41 -2.57 8.11
C ILE A 29 -12.15 -2.97 9.56
N ASP A 30 -11.50 -2.09 10.31
CA ASP A 30 -11.14 -2.31 11.71
C ASP A 30 -11.68 -1.18 12.59
N GLN A 31 -13.00 -1.15 12.77
CA GLN A 31 -13.67 -0.10 13.54
C GLN A 31 -13.16 0.03 14.98
N GLY A 32 -12.65 -1.07 15.55
CA GLY A 32 -12.11 -1.11 16.90
C GLY A 32 -10.68 -0.57 17.04
N ASP A 33 -9.99 -0.27 15.94
CA ASP A 33 -8.55 0.05 15.90
C ASP A 33 -7.73 -0.94 16.76
N CYS A 34 -7.98 -2.23 16.55
CA CYS A 34 -7.39 -3.33 17.30
C CYS A 34 -6.85 -4.44 16.38
N GLY A 35 -6.54 -4.07 15.14
CA GLY A 35 -6.12 -4.98 14.08
C GLY A 35 -4.81 -5.69 14.39
N LEU A 36 -3.89 -5.03 15.11
CA LEU A 36 -2.65 -5.66 15.56
C LEU A 36 -2.93 -6.79 16.55
N GLU A 37 -3.79 -6.56 17.56
CA GLU A 37 -4.18 -7.56 18.55
C GLU A 37 -4.97 -8.71 17.91
N ARG A 38 -5.75 -8.41 16.86
CA ARG A 38 -6.50 -9.38 16.06
C ARG A 38 -5.62 -10.13 15.04
N GLY A 39 -4.34 -9.78 14.92
CA GLY A 39 -3.38 -10.42 14.02
C GLY A 39 -3.56 -10.08 12.54
N LEU A 40 -4.16 -8.93 12.20
CA LEU A 40 -4.38 -8.51 10.80
C LEU A 40 -3.08 -8.29 10.02
N LEU A 41 -1.97 -8.05 10.71
CA LEU A 41 -0.64 -7.95 10.10
C LEU A 41 -0.15 -9.30 9.52
N ASP A 42 -0.54 -10.41 10.15
CA ASP A 42 0.07 -11.73 9.92
C ASP A 42 -0.83 -12.69 9.12
N ARG A 43 -2.02 -12.23 8.67
CA ARG A 43 -2.95 -13.04 7.88
C ARG A 43 -3.48 -12.32 6.65
N ASP A 44 -4.11 -13.08 5.77
CA ASP A 44 -4.88 -12.52 4.67
C ASP A 44 -6.11 -11.76 5.20
N LEU A 45 -6.44 -10.63 4.55
CA LEU A 45 -7.64 -9.85 4.85
C LEU A 45 -8.85 -10.38 4.05
N THR A 46 -10.06 -10.12 4.56
CA THR A 46 -11.28 -10.78 4.07
C THR A 46 -11.86 -10.19 2.80
N ASP A 47 -11.71 -8.89 2.60
CA ASP A 47 -12.27 -8.16 1.48
C ASP A 47 -11.18 -7.70 0.52
N THR A 48 -11.61 -7.05 -0.55
CA THR A 48 -10.74 -6.57 -1.60
C THR A 48 -11.15 -5.16 -2.00
N ILE A 49 -10.17 -4.27 -2.16
CA ILE A 49 -10.36 -2.89 -2.60
C ILE A 49 -9.48 -2.56 -3.81
N THR A 50 -10.02 -1.76 -4.74
CA THR A 50 -9.28 -1.23 -5.88
C THR A 50 -8.66 0.13 -5.57
N VAL A 51 -7.35 0.15 -5.35
CA VAL A 51 -6.54 1.38 -5.21
C VAL A 51 -6.38 2.03 -6.60
N PRO A 52 -6.52 3.36 -6.75
CA PRO A 52 -6.48 4.39 -5.70
C PRO A 52 -7.86 4.96 -5.31
N PHE A 53 -8.94 4.19 -5.45
CA PHE A 53 -10.27 4.67 -5.08
C PHE A 53 -10.50 4.53 -3.57
N CYS A 54 -11.12 5.54 -2.96
CA CYS A 54 -11.48 5.50 -1.54
C CYS A 54 -12.61 4.48 -1.28
N PRO A 55 -12.74 3.92 -0.05
CA PRO A 55 -13.75 2.92 0.28
C PRO A 55 -15.20 3.34 -0.03
N GLU A 56 -15.49 4.64 0.02
CA GLU A 56 -16.80 5.21 -0.30
C GLU A 56 -17.14 5.15 -1.79
N SER A 57 -16.12 5.07 -2.65
CA SER A 57 -16.34 5.02 -4.08
C SER A 57 -16.82 3.65 -4.52
N LYS A 58 -17.86 3.60 -5.35
CA LYS A 58 -18.25 2.40 -6.09
C LYS A 58 -17.11 1.79 -6.93
N LEU A 59 -16.17 2.62 -7.40
CA LEU A 59 -15.01 2.14 -8.17
C LEU A 59 -13.99 1.36 -7.33
N SER A 60 -14.05 1.49 -6.00
CA SER A 60 -13.19 0.73 -5.08
C SER A 60 -13.66 -0.72 -4.91
N GLY A 61 -14.95 -0.99 -5.15
CA GLY A 61 -15.59 -2.27 -4.87
C GLY A 61 -16.17 -2.39 -3.45
N ILE A 62 -15.90 -1.44 -2.55
CA ILE A 62 -16.40 -1.45 -1.17
C ILE A 62 -17.74 -0.69 -1.04
N GLU A 63 -17.82 0.53 -1.59
CA GLU A 63 -19.01 1.40 -1.59
C GLU A 63 -19.63 1.59 -0.18
N THR A 64 -18.79 1.77 0.84
CA THR A 64 -19.24 2.03 2.22
C THR A 64 -19.21 3.51 2.55
N HIS A 65 -20.29 4.04 3.14
CA HIS A 65 -20.38 5.46 3.53
C HIS A 65 -20.36 5.65 5.05
N ASP A 66 -20.11 4.58 5.81
CA ASP A 66 -19.96 4.66 7.25
C ASP A 66 -18.68 5.38 7.63
N PHE A 67 -18.64 5.93 8.84
CA PHE A 67 -17.39 6.43 9.41
C PHE A 67 -16.45 5.23 9.66
N LEU A 68 -15.26 5.25 9.06
CA LEU A 68 -14.25 4.20 9.20
C LEU A 68 -13.17 4.65 10.18
N ASN A 69 -13.18 4.12 11.40
CA ASN A 69 -12.20 4.49 12.42
C ASN A 69 -10.77 4.04 12.05
N ALA A 70 -10.62 2.78 11.61
CA ALA A 70 -9.39 2.28 11.01
C ALA A 70 -9.71 1.25 9.92
N VAL A 71 -8.78 1.09 9.00
CA VAL A 71 -8.85 0.14 7.88
C VAL A 71 -7.45 -0.41 7.60
N TRP A 72 -7.41 -1.63 7.09
CA TRP A 72 -6.19 -2.32 6.71
C TRP A 72 -6.18 -2.55 5.21
N TYR A 73 -5.01 -2.34 4.61
CA TYR A 73 -4.71 -2.67 3.23
C TYR A 73 -3.55 -3.66 3.26
N ARG A 74 -3.61 -4.70 2.41
CA ARG A 74 -2.51 -5.67 2.30
C ARG A 74 -2.28 -6.06 0.85
N ARG A 75 -1.02 -6.09 0.43
CA ARG A 75 -0.64 -6.58 -0.90
C ARG A 75 0.76 -7.17 -0.89
N THR A 76 0.88 -8.36 -1.48
CA THR A 76 2.18 -8.95 -1.79
C THR A 76 2.63 -8.53 -3.18
N VAL A 77 3.88 -8.08 -3.29
CA VAL A 77 4.49 -7.63 -4.54
C VAL A 77 5.84 -8.30 -4.73
N ASP A 78 6.11 -8.79 -5.94
CA ASP A 78 7.41 -9.34 -6.29
C ASP A 78 8.32 -8.22 -6.79
N ILE A 79 9.49 -8.07 -6.17
CA ILE A 79 10.47 -7.07 -6.58
C ILE A 79 11.25 -7.61 -7.77
N PRO A 80 11.26 -6.94 -8.93
CA PRO A 80 11.94 -7.44 -10.11
C PRO A 80 13.44 -7.71 -9.86
N GLU A 81 13.95 -8.88 -10.27
CA GLU A 81 15.36 -9.26 -10.10
C GLU A 81 16.34 -8.26 -10.74
N ASP A 82 15.93 -7.63 -11.86
CA ASP A 82 16.74 -6.63 -12.55
C ASP A 82 16.89 -5.33 -11.73
N TRP A 83 16.21 -5.18 -10.60
CA TRP A 83 16.43 -4.10 -9.64
C TRP A 83 17.63 -4.35 -8.71
N GLN A 84 18.40 -5.41 -8.93
CA GLN A 84 19.60 -5.71 -8.14
C GLN A 84 20.53 -4.50 -7.98
N GLY A 85 21.02 -4.29 -6.75
CA GLY A 85 21.90 -3.17 -6.39
C GLY A 85 21.20 -1.81 -6.31
N GLN A 86 19.88 -1.74 -6.53
CA GLN A 86 19.11 -0.52 -6.33
C GLN A 86 18.56 -0.43 -4.89
N ARG A 87 18.26 0.81 -4.48
CA ARG A 87 17.50 1.07 -3.25
C ARG A 87 16.00 0.89 -3.54
N ILE A 88 15.34 0.01 -2.79
CA ILE A 88 13.91 -0.26 -2.98
C ILE A 88 13.10 0.78 -2.19
N LEU A 89 12.35 1.61 -2.90
CA LEU A 89 11.56 2.69 -2.32
C LEU A 89 10.07 2.47 -2.61
N LEU A 90 9.25 2.50 -1.57
CA LEU A 90 7.80 2.45 -1.66
C LEU A 90 7.23 3.87 -1.53
N HIS A 91 6.43 4.29 -2.50
CA HIS A 91 5.90 5.65 -2.59
C HIS A 91 4.38 5.67 -2.47
N PHE A 92 3.87 6.46 -1.51
CA PHE A 92 2.46 6.80 -1.39
C PHE A 92 2.25 8.25 -1.78
N GLN A 93 1.28 8.54 -2.65
CA GLN A 93 0.95 9.92 -3.03
C GLN A 93 0.13 10.63 -1.96
N ALA A 94 -0.74 9.89 -1.29
CA ALA A 94 -1.56 10.33 -0.17
C ALA A 94 -2.18 9.10 0.49
N VAL A 95 -2.28 9.11 1.82
CA VAL A 95 -3.09 8.15 2.59
C VAL A 95 -3.70 8.95 3.73
N ASP A 96 -5.03 8.93 3.84
CA ASP A 96 -5.75 9.66 4.88
C ASP A 96 -6.07 8.77 6.09
N TYR A 97 -5.75 9.12 7.33
CA TYR A 97 -4.96 10.28 7.80
C TYR A 97 -3.71 9.87 8.58
N ASP A 98 -3.82 8.90 9.49
CA ASP A 98 -2.73 8.39 10.32
C ASP A 98 -2.40 6.96 9.87
N THR A 99 -1.25 6.81 9.22
CA THR A 99 -0.87 5.59 8.51
C THR A 99 0.39 5.03 9.12
N THR A 100 0.33 3.74 9.46
CA THR A 100 1.53 2.94 9.70
C THR A 100 1.70 1.97 8.53
N VAL A 101 2.92 1.84 8.04
CA VAL A 101 3.27 0.94 6.94
C VAL A 101 4.19 -0.13 7.47
N TRP A 102 3.84 -1.38 7.18
CA TRP A 102 4.67 -2.55 7.43
C TRP A 102 5.16 -3.12 6.11
N ALA A 103 6.29 -3.82 6.15
CA ALA A 103 6.78 -4.64 5.07
C ALA A 103 7.32 -5.94 5.68
N ASN A 104 6.80 -7.09 5.25
CA ASN A 104 7.14 -8.40 5.79
C ASN A 104 7.10 -8.43 7.34
N GLY A 105 6.04 -7.86 7.92
CA GLY A 105 5.82 -7.78 9.37
C GLY A 105 6.64 -6.72 10.12
N ARG A 106 7.58 -6.04 9.45
CA ARG A 106 8.38 -4.98 10.07
C ARG A 106 7.79 -3.60 9.80
N GLU A 107 7.58 -2.81 10.84
CA GLU A 107 7.21 -1.39 10.70
C GLU A 107 8.33 -0.62 9.98
N VAL A 108 8.01 0.00 8.85
CA VAL A 108 8.97 0.76 8.03
C VAL A 108 8.70 2.27 8.06
N LYS A 109 7.48 2.69 8.37
CA LYS A 109 7.11 4.10 8.39
C LYS A 109 5.83 4.36 9.17
N ARG A 110 5.78 5.53 9.80
CA ARG A 110 4.52 6.20 10.17
C ARG A 110 4.42 7.53 9.43
N HIS A 111 3.21 7.88 9.03
CA HIS A 111 2.90 9.15 8.39
C HIS A 111 1.55 9.65 8.87
N ARG A 112 1.47 10.96 9.14
CA ARG A 112 0.23 11.62 9.52
C ARG A 112 0.01 12.81 8.57
N GLY A 113 -1.10 12.79 7.83
CA GLY A 113 -1.40 13.76 6.77
C GLY A 113 -2.08 13.13 5.56
N GLY A 114 -3.32 13.55 5.26
CA GLY A 114 -4.14 12.94 4.19
C GLY A 114 -3.84 13.36 2.76
N PHE A 115 -2.97 14.35 2.55
CA PHE A 115 -2.77 14.98 1.23
C PHE A 115 -1.30 15.17 0.87
N THR A 116 -0.37 14.64 1.66
CA THR A 116 1.06 14.79 1.43
C THR A 116 1.71 13.46 1.06
N PRO A 117 2.54 13.41 0.00
CA PRO A 117 3.21 12.19 -0.37
C PRO A 117 4.30 11.83 0.64
N PHE A 118 4.52 10.54 0.84
CA PHE A 118 5.62 10.04 1.65
C PHE A 118 6.27 8.81 1.01
N THR A 119 7.48 8.51 1.48
CA THR A 119 8.31 7.42 0.97
C THR A 119 8.80 6.56 2.12
N CYS A 120 8.71 5.25 1.94
CA CYS A 120 9.29 4.25 2.81
C CYS A 120 10.54 3.67 2.12
N ASP A 121 11.64 3.60 2.85
CA ASP A 121 12.82 2.90 2.40
C ASP A 121 12.73 1.44 2.85
N LEU A 122 12.66 0.52 1.88
CA LEU A 122 12.56 -0.91 2.15
C LEU A 122 13.95 -1.58 2.13
N SER A 123 15.02 -0.82 1.94
CA SER A 123 16.37 -1.35 2.02
C SER A 123 16.65 -1.98 3.38
N GLY A 124 17.07 -3.25 3.35
CA GLY A 124 17.30 -4.06 4.55
C GLY A 124 16.06 -4.81 5.05
N VAL A 125 14.91 -4.69 4.38
CA VAL A 125 13.72 -5.51 4.60
C VAL A 125 13.45 -6.40 3.39
N VAL A 126 13.67 -5.86 2.18
CA VAL A 126 13.38 -6.51 0.91
C VAL A 126 14.53 -6.26 -0.07
N GLN A 127 14.89 -7.26 -0.86
CA GLN A 127 15.86 -7.17 -1.96
C GLN A 127 15.20 -7.47 -3.31
N ALA A 128 15.95 -7.24 -4.40
CA ALA A 128 15.48 -7.62 -5.72
C ALA A 128 15.35 -9.15 -5.81
N GLY A 129 14.28 -9.63 -6.45
CA GLY A 129 13.92 -11.05 -6.49
C GLY A 129 13.10 -11.54 -5.30
N ASP A 130 12.99 -10.76 -4.22
CA ASP A 130 12.14 -11.11 -3.07
C ASP A 130 10.67 -10.72 -3.31
N SER A 131 9.77 -11.37 -2.57
CA SER A 131 8.41 -10.89 -2.38
C SER A 131 8.30 -10.02 -1.12
N ALA A 132 7.56 -8.93 -1.22
CA ALA A 132 7.23 -8.04 -0.11
C ALA A 132 5.73 -8.03 0.13
N THR A 133 5.29 -8.43 1.31
CA THR A 133 3.94 -8.18 1.81
C THR A 133 3.93 -6.82 2.49
N ILE A 134 3.25 -5.87 1.86
CA ILE A 134 3.00 -4.50 2.33
C ILE A 134 1.64 -4.46 3.00
#